data_AF-A0A258B9B0-F1
#
_entry.id   AF-A0A258B9B0-F1
#
_cell.length_a   1.000
_cell.length_b   1.000
_cell.length_c   1.000
_cell.angle_alpha   90.00
_cell.angle_beta   90.00
_cell.angle_gamma   90.00
#
_symmetry.space_group_name_H-M   'P 1'
#
loop_
_entity.id
_entity.type
_entity.pdbx_description
1 polymer ?
#
loop_
_entity_poly.entity_id
_entity_poly.type
_entity_poly.pdbx_seq_one_letter_code
_entity_poly.pdbx_strand_id
1 'polypeptide(L)'
;AAPAAGAFGVGGIDALLALQAEEDVLTGRRRRQIRRANDILDVLEDVKVSLLDGTLADATLLNLKNMIADRRETVEDEKLQAVLDHIETRALVELAKRGLS
;
A
#
# COMPACT_ATOMS: atom_id res chain seq x y z
N ALA A 1 -23.44 38.75 -38.34
CA ALA A 1 -23.00 37.41 -37.91
C ALA A 1 -21.68 37.56 -37.17
N ALA A 2 -21.60 37.07 -35.93
CA ALA A 2 -20.44 37.20 -35.04
C ALA A 2 -19.45 36.03 -35.24
N PRO A 3 -18.12 36.22 -35.06
CA PRO A 3 -17.20 35.10 -35.06
C PRO A 3 -17.05 34.52 -33.64
N ALA A 4 -17.31 33.21 -33.53
CA ALA A 4 -17.05 32.40 -32.35
C ALA A 4 -15.54 32.09 -32.21
N ALA A 5 -14.75 33.10 -31.83
CA ALA A 5 -13.30 32.93 -31.63
C ALA A 5 -12.88 32.74 -30.15
N GLY A 6 -13.79 32.90 -29.19
CA GLY A 6 -13.50 32.80 -27.74
C GLY A 6 -13.65 31.41 -27.13
N ALA A 7 -14.31 30.46 -27.81
CA ALA A 7 -14.65 29.15 -27.23
C ALA A 7 -13.48 28.14 -27.23
N PHE A 8 -12.50 28.30 -28.12
CA PHE A 8 -11.38 27.36 -28.26
C PHE A 8 -10.29 27.53 -27.18
N GLY A 9 -10.12 28.73 -26.64
CA GLY A 9 -9.12 29.01 -25.59
C GLY A 9 -9.52 28.50 -24.21
N VAL A 10 -10.82 28.60 -23.87
CA VAL A 10 -11.34 28.19 -22.55
C VAL A 10 -11.34 26.67 -22.40
N GLY A 11 -11.81 25.94 -23.43
CA GLY A 11 -11.82 24.47 -23.39
C GLY A 11 -10.43 23.81 -23.33
N GLY A 12 -9.40 24.48 -23.87
CA GLY A 12 -8.01 24.01 -23.75
C GLY A 12 -7.44 24.16 -22.34
N ILE A 13 -7.81 25.24 -21.63
CA ILE A 13 -7.38 25.48 -20.25
C ILE A 13 -8.07 24.49 -19.29
N ASP A 14 -9.37 24.24 -19.49
CA ASP A 14 -10.12 23.26 -18.70
C ASP A 14 -9.55 21.84 -18.83
N ALA A 15 -9.09 21.46 -20.04
CA ALA A 15 -8.41 20.18 -20.26
C ALA A 15 -7.05 20.08 -19.54
N LEU A 16 -6.29 21.17 -19.48
CA LEU A 16 -5.02 21.21 -18.74
C LEU A 16 -5.24 21.17 -17.22
N LEU A 17 -6.26 21.87 -16.71
CA LEU A 17 -6.63 21.81 -15.29
C LEU A 17 -7.14 20.41 -14.89
N ALA A 18 -7.92 19.76 -15.75
CA ALA A 18 -8.36 18.39 -15.53
C ALA A 18 -7.17 17.40 -15.49
N LEU A 19 -6.20 17.55 -16.39
CA LEU A 19 -4.99 16.73 -16.41
C LEU A 19 -4.13 16.95 -15.16
N GLN A 20 -3.99 18.19 -14.70
CA GLN A 20 -3.27 18.53 -13.46
C GLN A 20 -3.96 17.94 -12.23
N ALA A 21 -5.29 18.04 -12.16
CA ALA A 21 -6.06 17.47 -11.05
C ALA A 21 -5.92 15.93 -11.00
N GLU A 22 -5.86 15.27 -12.16
CA GLU A 22 -5.58 13.83 -12.24
C GLU A 22 -4.17 13.50 -11.76
N GLU A 23 -3.15 14.26 -12.19
CA GLU A 23 -1.76 14.08 -11.76
C GLU A 23 -1.61 14.26 -10.23
N ASP A 24 -2.28 15.25 -9.63
CA ASP A 24 -2.29 15.46 -8.18
C ASP A 24 -2.97 14.30 -7.42
N VAL A 25 -4.05 13.73 -7.97
CA VAL A 25 -4.69 12.55 -7.38
C VAL A 25 -3.76 11.32 -7.47
N LEU A 26 -3.09 11.12 -8.61
CA LEU A 26 -2.15 10.02 -8.83
C LEU A 26 -0.94 10.13 -7.90
N THR A 27 -0.36 11.33 -7.77
CA THR A 27 0.77 11.57 -6.84
C THR A 27 0.34 11.37 -5.38
N GLY A 28 -0.86 11.81 -5.01
CA GLY A 28 -1.44 11.57 -3.68
C GLY A 28 -1.67 10.09 -3.38
N ARG A 29 -2.19 9.32 -4.35
CA ARG A 29 -2.35 7.85 -4.25
C ARG A 29 -0.99 7.18 -4.07
N ARG A 30 -0.01 7.51 -4.92
CA ARG A 30 1.36 6.98 -4.85
C ARG A 30 2.01 7.27 -3.49
N ARG A 31 1.89 8.50 -2.98
CA ARG A 31 2.44 8.87 -1.65
C ARG A 31 1.79 8.11 -0.50
N ARG A 32 0.49 7.80 -0.59
CA ARG A 32 -0.19 6.94 0.40
C ARG A 32 0.29 5.50 0.31
N GLN A 33 0.46 4.96 -0.89
CA GLN A 33 1.00 3.61 -1.11
C GLN A 33 2.44 3.47 -0.56
N ILE A 34 3.31 4.44 -0.82
CA ILE A 34 4.70 4.43 -0.31
C ILE A 34 4.73 4.47 1.23
N ARG A 35 3.94 5.35 1.86
CA ARG A 35 3.86 5.40 3.34
C ARG A 35 3.41 4.06 3.91
N ARG A 36 2.35 3.49 3.36
CA ARG A 36 1.87 2.16 3.76
C ARG A 36 2.99 1.12 3.62
N ALA A 37 3.72 1.10 2.50
CA ALA A 37 4.81 0.15 2.30
C ALA A 37 5.89 0.26 3.38
N ASN A 38 6.30 1.48 3.73
CA ASN A 38 7.26 1.71 4.81
C ASN A 38 6.75 1.18 6.16
N ASP A 39 5.47 1.42 6.50
CA ASP A 39 4.91 0.91 7.75
C ASP A 39 4.98 -0.64 7.86
N ILE A 40 4.84 -1.36 6.73
CA ILE A 40 5.02 -2.83 6.73
C ILE A 40 6.49 -3.18 6.95
N LEU A 41 7.39 -2.51 6.26
CA LEU A 41 8.82 -2.78 6.38
C LEU A 41 9.30 -2.56 7.82
N ASP A 42 8.78 -1.54 8.50
CA ASP A 42 9.10 -1.27 9.90
C ASP A 42 8.60 -2.41 10.82
N VAL A 43 7.37 -2.87 10.65
CA VAL A 43 6.84 -4.02 11.43
C VAL A 43 7.62 -5.31 11.12
N LEU A 44 8.03 -5.53 9.88
CA LEU A 44 8.85 -6.68 9.50
C LEU A 44 10.23 -6.62 10.14
N GLU A 45 10.80 -5.42 10.26
CA GLU A 45 12.08 -5.22 10.95
C GLU A 45 11.96 -5.56 12.44
N ASP A 46 10.91 -5.08 13.11
CA ASP A 46 10.64 -5.38 14.52
C ASP A 46 10.42 -6.88 14.75
N VAL A 47 9.69 -7.54 13.85
CA VAL A 47 9.49 -9.00 13.88
C VAL A 47 10.81 -9.73 13.70
N LYS A 48 11.66 -9.28 12.77
CA LYS A 48 12.98 -9.88 12.53
C LYS A 48 13.88 -9.75 13.76
N VAL A 49 13.96 -8.57 14.37
CA VAL A 49 14.75 -8.33 15.59
C VAL A 49 14.24 -9.23 16.72
N SER A 50 12.94 -9.22 16.98
CA SER A 50 12.34 -10.04 18.05
C SER A 50 12.54 -11.55 17.83
N LEU A 51 12.58 -12.00 16.58
CA LEU A 51 12.83 -13.40 16.25
C LEU A 51 14.30 -13.79 16.50
N LEU A 52 15.24 -12.91 16.15
CA LEU A 52 16.67 -13.12 16.41
C LEU A 52 16.97 -13.14 17.92
N ASP A 53 16.27 -12.32 18.69
CA ASP A 53 16.41 -12.24 20.14
C ASP A 53 15.64 -13.35 20.88
N GLY A 54 14.84 -14.15 20.17
CA GLY A 54 14.00 -15.20 20.75
C GLY A 54 12.81 -14.68 21.59
N THR A 55 12.48 -13.39 21.47
CA THR A 55 11.46 -12.68 22.26
C THR A 55 10.17 -12.41 21.49
N LEU A 56 10.04 -12.93 20.26
CA LEU A 56 8.87 -12.68 19.40
C LEU A 56 7.57 -13.14 20.08
N ALA A 57 6.71 -12.17 20.41
CA ALA A 57 5.40 -12.39 21.00
C ALA A 57 4.35 -12.79 19.94
N ASP A 58 3.42 -13.64 20.33
CA ASP A 58 2.36 -14.14 19.44
C ASP A 58 1.41 -13.03 18.97
N ALA A 59 1.17 -12.03 19.83
CA ALA A 59 0.40 -10.84 19.49
C ALA A 59 1.01 -10.06 18.31
N THR A 60 2.35 -10.04 18.19
CA THR A 60 3.04 -9.36 17.09
C THR A 60 2.79 -10.07 15.76
N LEU A 61 2.84 -11.41 15.75
CA LEU A 61 2.52 -12.21 14.56
C LEU A 61 1.05 -12.08 14.15
N LEU A 62 0.13 -12.05 15.12
CA LEU A 62 -1.29 -11.87 14.87
C LEU A 62 -1.59 -10.47 14.30
N ASN A 63 -0.92 -9.43 14.84
CA ASN A 63 -1.04 -8.07 14.32
C ASN A 63 -0.51 -7.96 12.88
N LEU A 64 0.65 -8.56 12.59
CA LEU A 64 1.21 -8.62 11.25
C LEU A 64 0.23 -9.27 10.25
N LYS A 65 -0.38 -10.40 10.64
CA LYS A 65 -1.39 -11.09 9.81
C LYS A 65 -2.57 -10.16 9.48
N ASN A 66 -3.15 -9.49 10.47
CA ASN A 66 -4.29 -8.60 10.26
C ASN A 66 -3.92 -7.41 9.36
N MET A 67 -2.75 -6.81 9.57
CA MET A 67 -2.25 -5.72 8.73
C MET A 67 -2.08 -6.14 7.26
N ILE A 68 -1.68 -7.38 6.99
CA ILE A 68 -1.55 -7.89 5.62
C ILE A 68 -2.94 -8.13 5.01
N ALA A 69 -3.85 -8.75 5.76
CA ALA A 69 -5.22 -9.05 5.31
C ALA A 69 -5.98 -7.76 4.91
N ASP A 70 -5.95 -6.73 5.76
CA ASP A 70 -6.60 -5.44 5.52
C ASP A 70 -6.07 -4.73 4.26
N ARG A 71 -4.85 -5.05 3.83
CA ARG A 71 -4.18 -4.37 2.71
C ARG A 71 -4.38 -5.05 1.37
N ARG A 72 -4.66 -6.36 1.34
CA ARG A 72 -4.92 -7.12 0.10
C ARG A 72 -6.05 -6.54 -0.73
N GLU A 73 -7.02 -5.88 -0.11
CA GLU A 73 -8.14 -5.24 -0.83
C GLU A 73 -7.72 -4.02 -1.69
N THR A 74 -6.47 -3.54 -1.59
CA THR A 74 -6.07 -2.25 -2.19
C THR A 74 -4.77 -2.28 -3.02
N VAL A 75 -4.19 -3.45 -3.27
CA VAL A 75 -2.91 -3.59 -3.96
C VAL A 75 -3.12 -4.01 -5.42
N GLU A 76 -2.78 -3.12 -6.36
CA GLU A 76 -2.81 -3.39 -7.81
C GLU A 76 -1.44 -3.82 -8.38
N ASP A 77 -0.37 -3.71 -7.58
CA ASP A 77 0.98 -4.11 -7.97
C ASP A 77 1.22 -5.60 -7.68
N GLU A 78 1.33 -6.40 -8.73
CA GLU A 78 1.53 -7.86 -8.67
C GLU A 78 2.80 -8.26 -7.89
N LYS A 79 3.88 -7.48 -7.98
CA LYS A 79 5.13 -7.80 -7.27
C LYS A 79 4.99 -7.55 -5.79
N LEU A 80 4.32 -6.45 -5.42
CA LEU A 80 4.01 -6.17 -4.02
C LEU A 80 3.10 -7.25 -3.45
N GLN A 81 2.07 -7.66 -4.21
CA GLN A 81 1.16 -8.73 -3.81
C GLN A 81 1.91 -10.04 -3.51
N ALA A 82 2.84 -10.44 -4.39
CA ALA A 82 3.64 -11.65 -4.19
C ALA A 82 4.51 -11.61 -2.91
N VAL A 83 5.04 -10.44 -2.56
CA VAL A 83 5.82 -10.26 -1.32
C VAL A 83 4.92 -10.38 -0.10
N LEU A 84 3.73 -9.74 -0.11
CA LEU A 84 2.76 -9.83 0.97
C LEU A 84 2.30 -11.27 1.22
N ASP A 85 2.03 -12.02 0.15
CA ASP A 85 1.63 -13.43 0.22
C ASP A 85 2.71 -14.30 0.88
N HIS A 86 3.99 -14.05 0.56
CA HIS A 86 5.10 -14.79 1.16
C HIS A 86 5.28 -14.47 2.65
N ILE A 87 5.11 -13.19 3.03
CA ILE A 87 5.13 -12.77 4.44
C ILE A 87 3.98 -13.43 5.21
N GLU A 88 2.75 -13.39 4.69
CA GLU A 88 1.57 -13.98 5.32
C GLU A 88 1.78 -15.49 5.53
N THR A 89 2.24 -16.20 4.50
CA THR A 89 2.53 -17.63 4.57
C THR A 89 3.51 -17.93 5.71
N ARG A 90 4.57 -17.12 5.85
CA ARG A 90 5.54 -17.32 6.92
C ARG A 90 4.97 -17.00 8.30
N ALA A 91 4.20 -15.93 8.44
CA ALA A 91 3.54 -15.58 9.70
C ALA A 91 2.60 -16.70 10.16
N LEU A 92 1.81 -17.26 9.24
CA LEU A 92 0.91 -18.39 9.51
C LEU A 92 1.68 -19.64 9.93
N VAL A 93 2.80 -19.96 9.27
CA VAL A 93 3.66 -21.09 9.67
C VAL A 93 4.24 -20.88 11.06
N GLU A 94 4.71 -19.68 11.40
CA GLU A 94 5.23 -19.39 12.74
C GLU A 94 4.15 -19.45 13.82
N LEU A 95 2.92 -19.01 13.53
CA LEU A 95 1.77 -19.18 14.43
C LEU A 95 1.42 -20.67 14.61
N ALA A 96 1.42 -21.46 13.53
CA ALA A 96 1.15 -22.89 13.57
C ALA A 96 2.19 -23.66 14.41
N LYS A 97 3.49 -23.32 14.27
CA LYS A 97 4.57 -23.88 15.10
C LYS A 97 4.36 -23.65 16.60
N ARG A 98 3.58 -22.62 16.96
CA ARG A 98 3.26 -22.23 18.34
C ARG A 98 1.88 -22.73 18.81
N GLY A 99 1.15 -23.45 17.95
CA GLY A 99 -0.18 -23.99 18.26
C GLY A 99 -1.32 -22.97 18.22
N LEU A 100 -1.13 -21.86 17.48
CA LEU A 100 -2.06 -20.72 17.44
C LEU A 100 -2.76 -20.52 16.09
N SER A 101 -2.64 -21.50 15.18
CA SER A 101 -3.26 -21.49 13.85
C SER A 101 -4.71 -21.93 13.85
#